data_AF-A0A2V8P5A8-F1
#
_entry.id   AF-A0A2V8P5A8-F1
#
_cell.length_a   1.000
_cell.length_b   1.000
_cell.length_c   1.000
_cell.angle_alpha   90.00
_cell.angle_beta   90.00
_cell.angle_gamma   90.00
#
_symmetry.space_group_name_H-M   'P 1'
#
loop_
_entity.id
_entity.type
_entity.pdbx_description
1 polymer ?
#
loop_
_entity_poly.entity_id
_entity_poly.type
_entity_poly.pdbx_seq_one_letter_code
_entity_poly.pdbx_strand_id
1 'polypeptide(L)'
;MTANASGVRWNVSAQYSDLTMTVSAPDGQVFRKEFGAGAAPEFALSDKQGNRLPDGQYTYELRFTTAQVRGIKDRIMPAPDDGAGTEDEQGRINRRRMPVESVVQSGSFAVQNGVVYVGNETEPTARRDTSAKNINKDPQQRSLGVVSGNTVTRLRNHRLSLFSAPDVVTPDDEDIQGSLCVGLDCVNNEVFGFDTIRLKENNTRIQFNDTSTSAGFPTNNWQIRANDSANGGANFLGFVDQGATGTSETGTIVFSVAAGAPANSVKVDSSGRLGLRTATPVLDVHANTSNTPAIRLEQNNGGGFTA
;
A
#
# COMPACT_ATOMS: atom_id res chain seq x y z
N MET A 1 -17.55 -0.30 -7.81
CA MET A 1 -17.63 -0.06 -9.27
C MET A 1 -18.32 -1.24 -9.89
N THR A 2 -19.17 -1.02 -10.87
CA THR A 2 -19.87 -2.08 -11.64
C THR A 2 -19.62 -1.83 -13.12
N ALA A 3 -19.44 -2.88 -13.91
CA ALA A 3 -19.23 -2.74 -15.34
C ALA A 3 -20.17 -3.65 -16.14
N ASN A 4 -20.38 -3.27 -17.39
CA ASN A 4 -21.03 -4.09 -18.41
C ASN A 4 -20.33 -3.84 -19.76
N ALA A 5 -20.78 -4.53 -20.81
CA ALA A 5 -20.18 -4.42 -22.15
C ALA A 5 -20.24 -3.00 -22.76
N SER A 6 -21.08 -2.11 -22.23
CA SER A 6 -21.26 -0.73 -22.73
C SER A 6 -20.50 0.33 -21.93
N GLY A 7 -20.03 0.00 -20.72
CA GLY A 7 -19.35 0.99 -19.89
C GLY A 7 -19.15 0.60 -18.44
N VAL A 8 -18.60 1.56 -17.71
CA VAL A 8 -18.26 1.47 -16.29
C VAL A 8 -19.08 2.49 -15.51
N ARG A 9 -19.58 2.08 -14.34
CA ARG A 9 -20.26 2.96 -13.38
C ARG A 9 -19.62 2.86 -11.99
N TRP A 10 -19.41 4.00 -11.34
CA TRP A 10 -18.90 4.07 -9.98
C TRP A 10 -20.04 4.28 -8.98
N ASN A 11 -20.07 3.45 -7.94
CA ASN A 11 -21.01 3.60 -6.83
C ASN A 11 -20.32 4.45 -5.76
N VAL A 12 -20.73 5.70 -5.64
CA VAL A 12 -20.19 6.67 -4.66
C VAL A 12 -21.13 6.71 -3.47
N SER A 13 -20.65 6.34 -2.28
CA SER A 13 -21.44 6.35 -1.04
C SER A 13 -21.31 7.65 -0.23
N ALA A 14 -20.28 8.46 -0.50
CA ALA A 14 -20.04 9.74 0.18
C ALA A 14 -20.90 10.88 -0.42
N GLN A 15 -21.26 11.87 0.39
CA GLN A 15 -21.88 13.11 -0.10
C GLN A 15 -20.82 14.03 -0.72
N TYR A 16 -21.07 14.50 -1.94
CA TYR A 16 -20.23 15.46 -2.65
C TYR A 16 -21.11 16.55 -3.27
N SER A 17 -20.57 17.77 -3.40
CA SER A 17 -21.21 18.86 -4.16
C SER A 17 -20.97 18.67 -5.65
N ASP A 18 -19.74 18.31 -6.03
CA ASP A 18 -19.28 18.18 -7.41
C ASP A 18 -18.25 17.06 -7.51
N LEU A 19 -18.22 16.38 -8.66
CA LEU A 19 -17.25 15.35 -8.98
C LEU A 19 -16.68 15.57 -10.38
N THR A 20 -15.35 15.52 -10.50
CA THR A 20 -14.66 15.39 -11.78
C THR A 20 -14.13 13.97 -11.94
N MET A 21 -14.54 13.30 -13.01
CA MET A 21 -14.00 12.02 -13.44
C MET A 21 -13.04 12.23 -14.60
N THR A 22 -11.85 11.64 -14.49
CA THR A 22 -10.84 11.56 -15.55
C THR A 22 -10.56 10.09 -15.83
N VAL A 23 -10.61 9.68 -17.10
CA VAL A 23 -10.30 8.31 -17.55
C VAL A 23 -9.24 8.39 -18.65
N SER A 24 -8.13 7.69 -18.47
CA SER A 24 -7.06 7.56 -19.47
C SER A 24 -7.15 6.20 -20.16
N ALA A 25 -7.20 6.23 -21.49
CA ALA A 25 -7.30 5.05 -22.35
C ALA A 25 -5.92 4.51 -22.77
N PRO A 26 -5.85 3.25 -23.23
CA PRO A 26 -4.59 2.60 -23.64
C PRO A 26 -3.87 3.29 -24.79
N ASP A 27 -4.62 3.99 -25.64
CA ASP A 27 -4.10 4.75 -26.79
C ASP A 27 -3.65 6.18 -26.41
N GLY A 28 -3.67 6.52 -25.12
CA GLY A 28 -3.30 7.82 -24.60
C GLY A 28 -4.42 8.86 -24.61
N GLN A 29 -5.63 8.53 -25.09
CA GLN A 29 -6.76 9.46 -25.01
C GLN A 29 -7.22 9.65 -23.57
N VAL A 30 -7.50 10.90 -23.19
CA VAL A 30 -7.98 11.24 -21.84
C VAL A 30 -9.38 11.84 -21.93
N PHE A 31 -10.31 11.25 -21.18
CA PHE A 31 -11.70 11.65 -21.10
C PHE A 31 -11.97 12.29 -19.74
N ARG A 32 -12.50 13.52 -19.74
CA ARG A 32 -12.88 14.24 -18.52
C ARG A 32 -14.37 14.57 -18.53
N LYS A 33 -15.07 14.28 -17.43
CA LYS A 33 -16.50 14.57 -17.28
C LYS A 33 -16.82 15.02 -15.85
N GLU A 34 -17.69 16.02 -15.74
CA GLU A 34 -18.13 16.58 -14.45
C GLU A 34 -19.55 16.11 -14.12
N PHE A 35 -19.80 15.89 -12.83
CA PHE A 35 -21.06 15.41 -12.28
C PHE A 35 -21.43 16.24 -11.06
N GLY A 36 -22.69 16.68 -10.97
CA GLY A 36 -23.21 17.35 -9.79
C GLY A 36 -23.58 16.37 -8.66
N ALA A 37 -23.92 16.92 -7.49
CA ALA A 37 -24.31 16.16 -6.30
C ALA A 37 -25.33 15.04 -6.61
N GLY A 38 -25.02 13.82 -6.16
CA GLY A 38 -25.90 12.65 -6.28
C GLY A 38 -25.93 11.95 -7.64
N ALA A 39 -25.28 12.50 -8.68
CA ALA A 39 -25.18 11.85 -9.99
C ALA A 39 -24.06 10.80 -10.03
N ALA A 40 -24.42 9.52 -10.17
CA ALA A 40 -23.43 8.45 -10.23
C ALA A 40 -22.48 8.61 -11.43
N PRO A 41 -21.15 8.61 -11.22
CA PRO A 41 -20.20 8.72 -12.32
C PRO A 41 -20.31 7.52 -13.26
N GLU A 42 -20.38 7.78 -14.56
CA GLU A 42 -20.45 6.76 -15.61
C GLU A 42 -19.56 7.11 -16.79
N PHE A 43 -18.89 6.09 -17.32
CA PHE A 43 -18.03 6.15 -18.49
C PHE A 43 -18.51 5.15 -19.54
N ALA A 44 -18.82 5.64 -20.75
CA ALA A 44 -19.21 4.80 -21.88
C ALA A 44 -17.95 4.35 -22.63
N LEU A 45 -17.91 3.08 -23.04
CA LEU A 45 -16.83 2.52 -23.86
C LEU A 45 -17.04 2.75 -25.35
N SER A 46 -17.68 3.87 -25.68
CA SER A 46 -17.90 4.32 -27.05
C SER A 46 -17.66 5.82 -27.17
N ASP A 47 -17.12 6.23 -28.30
CA ASP A 47 -17.00 7.65 -28.64
C ASP A 47 -18.38 8.29 -28.92
N LYS A 48 -18.40 9.59 -29.23
CA LYS A 48 -19.63 10.34 -29.54
C LYS A 48 -20.30 9.88 -30.84
N GLN A 49 -19.58 9.15 -31.68
CA GLN A 49 -20.04 8.61 -32.95
C GLN A 49 -20.52 7.15 -32.81
N GLY A 50 -20.40 6.56 -31.62
CA GLY A 50 -20.81 5.19 -31.32
C GLY A 50 -19.76 4.12 -31.62
N ASN A 51 -18.53 4.51 -32.00
CA ASN A 51 -17.45 3.55 -32.19
C ASN A 51 -16.91 3.08 -30.85
N ARG A 52 -16.54 1.80 -30.76
CA ARG A 52 -15.94 1.26 -29.53
C ARG A 52 -14.56 1.85 -29.29
N LEU A 53 -14.30 2.19 -28.03
CA LEU A 53 -12.98 2.56 -27.55
C LEU A 53 -12.05 1.33 -27.54
N PRO A 54 -10.71 1.51 -27.62
CA PRO A 54 -9.76 0.41 -27.80
C PRO A 54 -9.75 -0.58 -26.63
N ASP A 55 -9.44 -1.84 -26.93
CA ASP A 55 -9.12 -2.82 -25.90
C ASP A 55 -7.77 -2.46 -25.23
N GLY A 56 -7.64 -2.78 -23.94
CA GLY A 56 -6.44 -2.55 -23.15
C GLY A 56 -6.74 -2.07 -21.72
N GLN A 57 -5.69 -1.62 -21.04
CA GLN A 57 -5.77 -1.13 -19.66
C GLN A 57 -6.15 0.35 -19.61
N TYR A 58 -7.22 0.65 -18.88
CA TYR A 58 -7.68 2.00 -18.59
C TYR A 58 -7.35 2.36 -17.14
N THR A 59 -6.98 3.61 -16.88
CA THR A 59 -6.86 4.16 -15.53
C THR A 59 -7.87 5.27 -15.33
N TYR A 60 -8.34 5.46 -14.10
CA TYR A 60 -9.28 6.52 -13.78
C TYR A 60 -8.92 7.24 -12.48
N GLU A 61 -9.37 8.48 -12.38
CA GLU A 61 -9.30 9.32 -11.20
C GLU A 61 -10.64 10.04 -11.01
N LEU A 62 -11.21 9.96 -9.80
CA LEU A 62 -12.41 10.66 -9.36
C LEU A 62 -11.99 11.68 -8.31
N ARG A 63 -12.19 12.96 -8.59
CA ARG A 63 -11.98 14.05 -7.63
C ARG A 63 -13.33 14.53 -7.11
N PHE A 64 -13.56 14.34 -5.82
CA PHE A 64 -14.77 14.78 -5.12
C PHE A 64 -14.55 16.12 -4.46
N THR A 65 -15.52 17.01 -4.57
CA THR A 65 -15.61 18.24 -3.79
C THR A 65 -16.66 18.00 -2.71
N THR A 66 -16.28 18.05 -1.43
CA THR A 66 -17.24 17.84 -0.34
C THR A 66 -17.90 19.15 0.08
N ALA A 67 -19.22 19.16 0.26
CA ALA A 67 -19.90 20.27 0.91
C ALA A 67 -19.67 20.15 2.42
N GLN A 68 -19.06 21.15 3.07
CA GLN A 68 -18.90 21.14 4.53
C GLN A 68 -20.27 20.95 5.21
N VAL A 69 -20.41 19.85 5.93
CA VAL A 69 -21.54 19.62 6.84
C VAL A 69 -21.49 20.70 7.92
N ARG A 70 -22.37 21.70 7.85
CA ARG A 70 -22.64 22.58 8.99
C ARG A 70 -23.37 21.77 10.05
N GLY A 71 -22.64 21.24 11.03
CA GLY A 71 -23.18 20.46 12.13
C GLY A 71 -22.69 20.97 13.49
N ILE A 72 -23.56 21.74 14.16
CA ILE A 72 -23.69 21.87 15.62
C ILE A 72 -22.51 22.54 16.37
N LYS A 73 -22.42 23.86 16.22
CA LYS A 73 -21.93 24.78 17.27
C LYS A 73 -23.08 24.98 18.26
N ASP A 74 -23.22 24.11 19.25
CA ASP A 74 -23.99 24.41 20.47
C ASP A 74 -23.30 23.75 21.65
N ARG A 75 -22.21 24.40 22.09
CA ARG A 75 -21.59 24.37 23.44
C ARG A 75 -20.34 25.24 23.41
N ILE A 76 -20.53 26.53 23.11
CA ILE A 76 -19.56 27.55 23.51
C ILE A 76 -20.14 28.15 24.79
N MET A 77 -19.57 27.75 25.93
CA MET A 77 -19.74 28.50 27.18
C MET A 77 -19.23 29.93 26.95
N PRO A 78 -19.90 30.97 27.45
CA PRO A 78 -19.34 32.32 27.43
C PRO A 78 -18.11 32.35 28.34
N ALA A 79 -16.96 32.76 27.79
CA ALA A 79 -15.79 33.11 28.60
C ALA A 79 -16.09 34.41 29.39
N PRO A 80 -15.59 34.56 30.62
CA PRO A 80 -15.70 35.81 31.36
C PRO A 80 -14.88 36.92 30.70
N ASP A 81 -15.34 38.13 30.97
CA ASP A 81 -14.98 39.42 30.41
C ASP A 81 -13.64 39.94 30.96
N ASP A 82 -12.59 39.96 30.15
CA ASP A 82 -11.31 40.57 30.50
C ASP A 82 -10.62 41.23 29.28
N GLY A 83 -10.80 42.54 29.12
CA GLY A 83 -9.72 43.46 28.73
C GLY A 83 -9.25 43.49 27.26
N ALA A 84 -9.72 44.52 26.56
CA ALA A 84 -9.19 45.15 25.34
C ALA A 84 -7.78 44.73 24.84
N GLY A 85 -7.74 44.18 23.62
CA GLY A 85 -6.56 44.12 22.76
C GLY A 85 -6.99 44.18 21.29
N THR A 86 -6.44 45.11 20.53
CA THR A 86 -6.74 45.36 19.11
C THR A 86 -6.42 44.14 18.24
N GLU A 87 -7.44 43.40 17.78
CA GLU A 87 -7.30 42.41 16.70
C GLU A 87 -7.28 43.13 15.34
N ASP A 88 -6.15 42.96 14.66
CA ASP A 88 -5.79 43.41 13.33
C ASP A 88 -6.67 42.79 12.23
N GLU A 89 -7.00 43.60 11.22
CA GLU A 89 -7.95 43.29 10.14
C GLU A 89 -7.52 42.08 9.29
N GLN A 90 -6.25 41.69 9.36
CA GLN A 90 -5.69 40.47 8.76
C GLN A 90 -6.24 39.18 9.41
N GLY A 91 -6.67 39.23 10.67
CA GLY A 91 -7.30 38.10 11.38
C GLY A 91 -8.74 37.81 10.93
N ARG A 92 -9.43 38.79 10.30
CA ARG A 92 -10.80 38.62 9.79
C ARG A 92 -10.85 37.91 8.42
N ILE A 93 -9.87 38.13 7.57
CA ILE A 93 -9.80 37.50 6.22
C ILE A 93 -9.33 36.04 6.26
N ASN A 94 -8.50 35.64 7.24
CA ASN A 94 -8.08 34.24 7.40
C ASN A 94 -9.19 33.32 7.95
N ARG A 95 -10.27 33.84 8.55
CA ARG A 95 -11.41 33.02 9.00
C ARG A 95 -12.43 32.69 7.90
N ARG A 96 -12.25 33.12 6.65
CA ARG A 96 -13.25 32.97 5.57
C ARG A 96 -12.85 32.11 4.37
N ARG A 97 -11.70 31.44 4.39
CA ARG A 97 -11.39 30.38 3.40
C ARG A 97 -10.87 29.15 4.12
N MET A 98 -11.81 28.31 4.56
CA MET A 98 -11.45 26.93 4.93
C MET A 98 -11.08 26.19 3.64
N PRO A 99 -10.05 25.33 3.65
CA PRO A 99 -9.70 24.51 2.50
C PRO A 99 -10.90 23.67 2.08
N VAL A 100 -11.22 23.67 0.80
CA VAL A 100 -12.14 22.69 0.24
C VAL A 100 -11.40 21.36 0.25
N GLU A 101 -11.82 20.43 1.10
CA GLU A 101 -11.26 19.08 1.12
C GLU A 101 -11.69 18.36 -0.17
N SER A 102 -10.71 18.15 -1.04
CA SER A 102 -10.86 17.29 -2.21
C SER A 102 -10.44 15.88 -1.86
N VAL A 103 -11.39 14.94 -1.95
CA VAL A 103 -11.09 13.51 -1.85
C VAL A 103 -10.77 13.02 -3.25
N VAL A 104 -9.73 12.20 -3.40
CA VAL A 104 -9.36 11.59 -4.69
C VAL A 104 -9.47 10.08 -4.57
N GLN A 105 -10.16 9.45 -5.52
CA GLN A 105 -10.23 8.00 -5.67
C GLN A 105 -9.72 7.62 -7.07
N SER A 106 -8.70 6.78 -7.16
CA SER A 106 -8.16 6.28 -8.42
C SER A 106 -8.26 4.77 -8.53
N GLY A 107 -8.07 4.23 -9.74
CA GLY A 107 -8.02 2.80 -9.99
C GLY A 107 -7.87 2.47 -11.47
N SER A 108 -8.05 1.20 -11.83
CA SER A 108 -7.96 0.72 -13.20
C SER A 108 -9.05 -0.29 -13.54
N PHE A 109 -9.27 -0.49 -14.84
CA PHE A 109 -10.05 -1.59 -15.40
C PHE A 109 -9.47 -1.98 -16.76
N ALA A 110 -9.71 -3.20 -17.21
CA ALA A 110 -9.25 -3.66 -18.51
C ALA A 110 -10.44 -3.95 -19.43
N VAL A 111 -10.27 -3.69 -20.72
CA VAL A 111 -11.22 -4.11 -21.75
C VAL A 111 -10.53 -5.11 -22.66
N GLN A 112 -11.09 -6.30 -22.80
CA GLN A 112 -10.58 -7.34 -23.68
C GLN A 112 -11.74 -7.98 -24.45
N ASN A 113 -11.66 -7.95 -25.78
CA ASN A 113 -12.72 -8.36 -26.69
C ASN A 113 -14.08 -7.68 -26.40
N GLY A 114 -14.07 -6.43 -25.95
CA GLY A 114 -15.27 -5.70 -25.53
C GLY A 114 -15.92 -6.17 -24.22
N VAL A 115 -15.25 -7.02 -23.44
CA VAL A 115 -15.63 -7.38 -22.07
C VAL A 115 -14.81 -6.53 -21.10
N VAL A 116 -15.48 -5.98 -20.08
CA VAL A 116 -14.84 -5.15 -19.06
C VAL A 116 -14.50 -5.98 -17.84
N TYR A 117 -13.24 -5.92 -17.44
CA TYR A 117 -12.71 -6.57 -16.24
C TYR A 117 -12.42 -5.49 -15.20
N VAL A 118 -13.16 -5.56 -14.09
CA VAL A 118 -12.97 -4.70 -12.91
C VAL A 118 -12.33 -5.57 -11.83
N GLY A 119 -11.36 -5.04 -11.09
CA GLY A 119 -10.49 -5.79 -10.16
C GLY A 119 -11.14 -6.52 -8.97
N ASN A 120 -12.44 -6.82 -9.02
CA ASN A 120 -13.18 -7.58 -8.01
C ASN A 120 -14.19 -8.61 -8.57
N GLU A 121 -14.15 -9.00 -9.86
CA GLU A 121 -15.04 -10.06 -10.37
C GLU A 121 -14.31 -11.38 -10.62
N THR A 122 -14.72 -12.40 -9.88
CA THR A 122 -14.42 -13.82 -10.09
C THR A 122 -15.05 -14.25 -11.42
N GLU A 123 -14.31 -15.07 -12.18
CA GLU A 123 -14.75 -15.70 -13.43
C GLU A 123 -16.21 -16.22 -13.31
N PRO A 124 -17.10 -15.93 -14.27
CA PRO A 124 -18.47 -16.44 -14.22
C PRO A 124 -18.42 -17.97 -14.29
N THR A 125 -18.90 -18.63 -13.24
CA THR A 125 -18.97 -20.09 -13.16
C THR A 125 -19.82 -20.64 -14.30
N ALA A 126 -19.18 -21.23 -15.31
CA ALA A 126 -19.86 -22.08 -16.26
C ALA A 126 -20.32 -23.35 -15.53
N ARG A 127 -21.64 -23.45 -15.31
CA ARG A 127 -22.29 -24.68 -14.87
C ARG A 127 -21.93 -25.81 -15.82
N ARG A 128 -21.20 -26.82 -15.32
CA ARG A 128 -21.06 -28.11 -16.00
C ARG A 128 -22.34 -28.90 -15.81
N ASP A 129 -23.24 -28.82 -16.79
CA ASP A 129 -24.21 -29.89 -16.98
C ASP A 129 -23.53 -31.06 -17.69
N THR A 130 -23.49 -32.19 -16.98
CA THR A 130 -23.07 -33.48 -17.52
C THR A 130 -24.28 -34.14 -18.16
N SER A 131 -24.26 -34.33 -19.48
CA SER A 131 -25.07 -35.35 -20.16
C SER A 131 -24.53 -35.63 -21.56
N ALA A 132 -24.06 -36.85 -21.77
CA ALA A 132 -23.72 -37.39 -23.07
C ALA A 132 -25.00 -37.70 -23.88
N LYS A 133 -25.00 -37.35 -25.18
CA LYS A 133 -25.68 -38.12 -26.24
C LYS A 133 -25.25 -37.63 -27.63
N ASN A 134 -24.82 -38.58 -28.46
CA ASN A 134 -24.53 -38.45 -29.89
C ASN A 134 -25.79 -38.07 -30.70
N ILE A 135 -25.62 -37.43 -31.88
CA ILE A 135 -26.15 -37.85 -33.20
C ILE A 135 -25.68 -36.86 -34.31
N ASN A 136 -25.31 -37.45 -35.44
CA ASN A 136 -24.79 -36.91 -36.71
C ASN A 136 -25.50 -35.69 -37.32
N LYS A 137 -24.70 -34.76 -37.89
CA LYS A 137 -24.97 -34.15 -39.21
C LYS A 137 -23.71 -33.44 -39.77
N ASP A 138 -23.36 -33.77 -41.00
CA ASP A 138 -22.28 -33.16 -41.82
C ASP A 138 -22.94 -32.30 -42.93
N PRO A 139 -22.24 -31.47 -43.72
CA PRO A 139 -21.45 -30.27 -43.36
C PRO A 139 -21.90 -29.02 -44.16
N GLN A 140 -21.65 -27.80 -43.66
CA GLN A 140 -21.37 -26.65 -44.54
C GLN A 140 -20.30 -25.70 -43.96
N GLN A 141 -19.13 -25.81 -44.57
CA GLN A 141 -18.03 -24.85 -44.77
C GLN A 141 -18.13 -23.47 -44.10
N ARG A 142 -17.24 -23.24 -43.12
CA ARG A 142 -16.40 -22.03 -43.06
C ARG A 142 -14.99 -22.45 -42.69
N SER A 143 -14.02 -22.12 -43.53
CA SER A 143 -12.62 -22.48 -43.38
C SER A 143 -12.01 -21.82 -42.14
N LEU A 144 -11.67 -22.62 -41.14
CA LEU A 144 -10.73 -22.24 -40.09
C LEU A 144 -9.32 -22.23 -40.69
N GLY A 145 -8.61 -21.12 -40.55
CA GLY A 145 -7.22 -21.00 -40.96
C GLY A 145 -6.39 -22.13 -40.36
N VAL A 146 -5.60 -22.79 -41.20
CA VAL A 146 -4.66 -23.83 -40.77
C VAL A 146 -3.61 -23.15 -39.89
N VAL A 147 -3.73 -23.33 -38.59
CA VAL A 147 -2.64 -23.05 -37.66
C VAL A 147 -1.57 -24.10 -37.92
N SER A 148 -0.44 -23.67 -38.47
CA SER A 148 0.75 -24.50 -38.68
C SER A 148 1.08 -25.30 -37.42
N GLY A 149 1.44 -26.58 -37.59
CA GLY A 149 1.79 -27.50 -36.49
C GLY A 149 2.88 -26.97 -35.55
N ASN A 150 3.67 -25.98 -35.98
CA ASN A 150 4.66 -25.31 -35.13
C ASN A 150 4.04 -24.46 -34.01
N THR A 151 2.80 -24.01 -34.14
CA THR A 151 2.12 -23.21 -33.10
C THR A 151 1.55 -24.11 -31.99
N VAL A 152 1.10 -25.33 -32.34
CA VAL A 152 0.59 -26.32 -31.37
C VAL A 152 1.73 -26.93 -30.54
N THR A 153 2.91 -27.11 -31.14
CA THR A 153 4.11 -27.61 -30.42
C THR A 153 4.65 -26.58 -29.42
N ARG A 154 4.51 -25.27 -29.68
CA ARG A 154 4.89 -24.22 -28.72
C ARG A 154 3.98 -24.17 -27.48
N LEU A 155 2.69 -24.46 -27.63
CA LEU A 155 1.74 -24.47 -26.50
C LEU A 155 1.87 -25.71 -25.59
N ARG A 156 2.46 -26.83 -26.07
CA ARG A 156 2.72 -28.01 -25.25
C ARG A 156 3.94 -27.89 -24.34
N ASN A 157 4.84 -26.95 -24.61
CA ASN A 157 6.06 -26.76 -23.81
C ASN A 157 5.95 -25.63 -22.77
N HIS A 158 4.86 -24.87 -22.76
CA HIS A 158 4.53 -24.05 -21.61
C HIS A 158 3.93 -24.95 -20.54
N ARG A 159 4.78 -25.40 -19.62
CA ARG A 159 4.33 -25.80 -18.28
C ARG A 159 3.64 -24.58 -17.66
N LEU A 160 2.35 -24.38 -17.97
CA LEU A 160 1.46 -23.59 -17.15
C LEU A 160 1.35 -24.35 -15.83
N SER A 161 2.24 -23.99 -14.90
CA SER A 161 2.10 -24.41 -13.52
C SER A 161 0.77 -23.82 -13.04
N LEU A 162 -0.24 -24.66 -12.92
CA LEU A 162 -1.61 -24.28 -12.51
C LEU A 162 -1.68 -23.73 -11.06
N PHE A 163 -0.52 -23.55 -10.40
CA PHE A 163 -0.38 -23.04 -9.04
C PHE A 163 0.80 -22.07 -8.87
N SER A 164 1.45 -21.65 -9.95
CA SER A 164 2.49 -20.60 -9.88
C SER A 164 1.96 -19.38 -10.60
N ALA A 165 1.63 -18.35 -9.84
CA ALA A 165 1.63 -17.01 -10.40
C ALA A 165 3.08 -16.70 -10.82
N PRO A 166 3.31 -16.10 -12.00
CA PRO A 166 4.61 -15.56 -12.34
C PRO A 166 4.93 -14.38 -11.40
N ASP A 167 6.23 -14.16 -11.16
CA ASP A 167 6.67 -12.97 -10.43
C ASP A 167 6.23 -11.71 -11.17
N VAL A 168 5.77 -10.71 -10.42
CA VAL A 168 5.59 -9.35 -10.94
C VAL A 168 6.91 -8.63 -10.77
N VAL A 169 7.52 -8.22 -11.88
CA VAL A 169 8.76 -7.45 -11.89
C VAL A 169 8.47 -6.11 -12.55
N THR A 170 8.68 -5.03 -11.81
CA THR A 170 8.65 -3.65 -12.30
C THR A 170 10.10 -3.23 -12.55
N PRO A 171 10.64 -3.27 -13.79
CA PRO A 171 12.06 -3.04 -14.07
C PRO A 171 12.45 -1.54 -14.10
N ASP A 172 11.79 -0.73 -13.27
CA ASP A 172 11.98 0.71 -13.07
C ASP A 172 11.57 1.04 -11.62
N ASP A 173 11.20 2.28 -11.33
CA ASP A 173 10.64 2.68 -10.03
C ASP A 173 9.17 2.25 -9.86
N GLU A 174 8.79 1.89 -8.63
CA GLU A 174 7.39 1.61 -8.24
C GLU A 174 6.93 2.57 -7.14
N ASP A 175 6.02 3.49 -7.51
CA ASP A 175 5.43 4.46 -6.59
C ASP A 175 4.02 4.05 -6.17
N ILE A 176 3.86 3.64 -4.91
CA ILE A 176 2.56 3.33 -4.30
C ILE A 176 1.99 4.59 -3.63
N GLN A 177 0.91 5.15 -4.17
CA GLN A 177 0.16 6.22 -3.52
C GLN A 177 -0.82 5.65 -2.48
N GLY A 178 -0.61 5.97 -1.20
CA GLY A 178 -1.45 5.51 -0.09
C GLY A 178 -0.72 4.53 0.80
N SER A 179 -1.15 3.27 0.81
CA SER A 179 -0.58 2.23 1.67
C SER A 179 -0.29 0.91 0.94
N LEU A 180 0.79 0.24 1.33
CA LEU A 180 1.21 -1.07 0.84
C LEU A 180 1.05 -2.13 1.94
N CYS A 181 0.45 -3.27 1.62
CA CYS A 181 0.49 -4.46 2.47
C CYS A 181 1.38 -5.54 1.84
N VAL A 182 2.32 -6.08 2.61
CA VAL A 182 3.21 -7.17 2.17
C VAL A 182 3.13 -8.34 3.15
N GLY A 183 3.01 -9.55 2.63
CA GLY A 183 2.97 -10.79 3.40
C GLY A 183 1.71 -11.61 3.16
N LEU A 184 1.76 -12.87 3.61
CA LEU A 184 0.72 -13.87 3.35
C LEU A 184 -0.64 -13.51 3.97
N ASP A 185 -0.64 -12.72 5.06
CA ASP A 185 -1.84 -12.40 5.83
C ASP A 185 -2.50 -11.08 5.40
N CYS A 186 -2.06 -10.48 4.29
CA CYS A 186 -2.72 -9.34 3.67
C CYS A 186 -4.08 -9.74 3.07
N VAL A 187 -5.12 -8.92 3.25
CA VAL A 187 -6.47 -9.23 2.77
C VAL A 187 -7.02 -8.16 1.83
N ASN A 188 -8.01 -8.53 1.02
CA ASN A 188 -8.74 -7.57 0.20
C ASN A 188 -9.57 -6.62 1.10
N ASN A 189 -9.61 -5.34 0.75
CA ASN A 189 -10.23 -4.26 1.52
C ASN A 189 -9.60 -4.05 2.93
N GLU A 190 -8.27 -4.15 3.03
CA GLU A 190 -7.51 -3.84 4.24
C GLU A 190 -7.77 -2.39 4.71
N VAL A 191 -7.93 -2.21 6.02
CA VAL A 191 -8.00 -0.87 6.64
C VAL A 191 -6.63 -0.52 7.22
N PHE A 192 -5.95 0.44 6.59
CA PHE A 192 -4.56 0.78 6.91
C PHE A 192 -4.41 1.78 8.06
N GLY A 193 -5.42 2.59 8.35
CA GLY A 193 -5.30 3.67 9.34
C GLY A 193 -4.18 4.63 8.96
N PHE A 194 -3.13 4.70 9.79
CA PHE A 194 -1.97 5.58 9.55
C PHE A 194 -0.74 4.83 9.00
N ASP A 195 -0.84 3.52 8.75
CA ASP A 195 0.30 2.75 8.23
C ASP A 195 0.46 2.99 6.73
N THR A 196 1.59 3.56 6.32
CA THR A 196 1.98 3.64 4.90
C THR A 196 2.46 2.30 4.37
N ILE A 197 3.14 1.49 5.19
CA ILE A 197 3.55 0.12 4.85
C ILE A 197 3.18 -0.79 6.02
N ARG A 198 2.49 -1.89 5.73
CA ARG A 198 2.13 -2.91 6.71
C ARG A 198 2.67 -4.28 6.27
N LEU A 199 3.49 -4.89 7.13
CA LEU A 199 3.96 -6.26 6.95
C LEU A 199 3.06 -7.21 7.75
N LYS A 200 2.50 -8.24 7.12
CA LYS A 200 1.56 -9.19 7.78
C LYS A 200 1.91 -10.64 7.46
N GLU A 201 2.50 -11.30 8.44
CA GLU A 201 2.74 -12.75 8.49
C GLU A 201 3.25 -13.11 9.89
N ASN A 202 3.54 -14.40 10.14
CA ASN A 202 4.16 -14.84 11.39
C ASN A 202 5.59 -14.31 11.58
N ASN A 203 6.33 -14.07 10.49
CA ASN A 203 7.77 -13.76 10.50
C ASN A 203 8.11 -12.56 9.61
N THR A 204 7.75 -11.35 10.03
CA THR A 204 7.98 -10.15 9.21
C THR A 204 9.45 -9.70 9.27
N ARG A 205 10.09 -9.51 8.11
CA ARG A 205 11.48 -9.03 7.97
C ARG A 205 11.58 -7.98 6.86
N ILE A 206 12.51 -7.03 7.00
CA ILE A 206 12.97 -6.19 5.89
C ILE A 206 14.45 -6.52 5.69
N GLN A 207 14.78 -7.13 4.56
CA GLN A 207 16.14 -7.55 4.24
C GLN A 207 16.82 -6.53 3.33
N PHE A 208 18.04 -6.16 3.68
CA PHE A 208 18.99 -5.43 2.85
C PHE A 208 20.05 -6.45 2.42
N ASN A 209 20.00 -6.87 1.16
CA ASN A 209 20.93 -7.83 0.58
C ASN A 209 21.88 -7.07 -0.36
N ASP A 210 23.13 -6.90 0.04
CA ASP A 210 24.14 -6.24 -0.76
C ASP A 210 24.66 -7.21 -1.84
N THR A 211 24.48 -6.85 -3.09
CA THR A 211 24.91 -7.65 -4.25
C THR A 211 26.17 -7.10 -4.92
N SER A 212 26.88 -6.18 -4.27
CA SER A 212 28.09 -5.57 -4.81
C SER A 212 29.19 -6.61 -4.96
N THR A 213 29.76 -6.71 -6.17
CA THR A 213 30.85 -7.66 -6.47
C THR A 213 32.17 -6.97 -6.79
N SER A 214 32.16 -5.65 -6.94
CA SER A 214 33.35 -4.86 -7.24
C SER A 214 34.20 -4.66 -5.98
N ALA A 215 35.51 -4.78 -6.13
CA ALA A 215 36.44 -4.57 -5.02
C ALA A 215 36.33 -3.14 -4.48
N GLY A 216 36.31 -3.01 -3.15
CA GLY A 216 36.28 -1.73 -2.45
C GLY A 216 34.89 -1.24 -2.03
N PHE A 217 33.81 -1.93 -2.43
CA PHE A 217 32.47 -1.66 -1.92
C PHE A 217 32.20 -2.43 -0.61
N PRO A 218 31.40 -1.87 0.31
CA PRO A 218 30.79 -2.66 1.37
C PRO A 218 30.00 -3.84 0.80
N THR A 219 29.91 -4.94 1.55
CA THR A 219 29.25 -6.18 1.11
C THR A 219 28.43 -6.83 2.23
N ASN A 220 28.15 -6.08 3.30
CA ASN A 220 27.48 -6.62 4.47
C ASN A 220 25.96 -6.55 4.31
N ASN A 221 25.29 -7.67 4.61
CA ASN A 221 23.84 -7.74 4.62
C ASN A 221 23.28 -7.31 5.97
N TRP A 222 22.11 -6.69 5.93
CA TRP A 222 21.40 -6.21 7.12
C TRP A 222 19.94 -6.62 7.09
N GLN A 223 19.32 -6.73 8.26
CA GLN A 223 17.90 -7.00 8.35
C GLN A 223 17.26 -6.22 9.50
N ILE A 224 16.06 -5.68 9.27
CA ILE A 224 15.16 -5.26 10.35
C ILE A 224 14.25 -6.43 10.67
N ARG A 225 14.23 -6.82 11.95
CA ARG A 225 13.54 -8.01 12.44
C ARG A 225 12.54 -7.65 13.53
N ALA A 226 11.31 -8.11 13.37
CA ALA A 226 10.30 -8.07 14.43
C ALA A 226 10.00 -9.49 14.92
N ASN A 227 10.22 -9.71 16.21
CA ASN A 227 10.03 -10.96 16.95
C ASN A 227 10.88 -12.15 16.46
N ASP A 228 11.09 -13.11 17.36
CA ASP A 228 11.67 -14.40 17.00
C ASP A 228 10.71 -15.23 16.15
N SER A 229 11.28 -16.12 15.33
CA SER A 229 10.51 -17.02 14.47
C SER A 229 10.07 -18.32 15.15
N ALA A 230 10.68 -18.67 16.27
CA ALA A 230 10.31 -19.84 17.05
C ALA A 230 9.01 -19.58 17.83
N ASN A 231 8.15 -20.60 17.92
CA ASN A 231 6.96 -20.53 18.78
C ASN A 231 7.38 -20.33 20.25
N GLY A 232 6.84 -19.31 20.91
CA GLY A 232 7.22 -18.92 22.26
C GLY A 232 8.56 -18.15 22.34
N GLY A 233 9.11 -17.70 21.22
CA GLY A 233 10.31 -16.87 21.17
C GLY A 233 10.12 -15.45 21.72
N ALA A 234 11.19 -14.65 21.68
CA ALA A 234 11.18 -13.29 22.20
C ALA A 234 10.37 -12.33 21.32
N ASN A 235 9.71 -11.38 21.99
CA ASN A 235 9.04 -10.25 21.33
C ASN A 235 9.95 -9.02 21.35
N PHE A 236 10.34 -8.51 20.18
CA PHE A 236 11.25 -7.37 20.04
C PHE A 236 11.19 -6.76 18.65
N LEU A 237 11.78 -5.57 18.50
CA LEU A 237 12.18 -5.01 17.21
C LEU A 237 13.69 -4.80 17.22
N GLY A 238 14.41 -5.21 16.17
CA GLY A 238 15.87 -5.14 16.15
C GLY A 238 16.50 -4.99 14.77
N PHE A 239 17.76 -4.57 14.79
CA PHE A 239 18.66 -4.53 13.64
C PHE A 239 19.64 -5.71 13.73
N VAL A 240 19.76 -6.43 12.63
CA VAL A 240 20.48 -7.70 12.58
C VAL A 240 21.57 -7.61 11.51
N ASP A 241 22.80 -7.85 11.92
CA ASP A 241 23.93 -8.07 11.03
C ASP A 241 23.85 -9.49 10.46
N GLN A 242 23.69 -9.59 9.15
CA GLN A 242 23.56 -10.86 8.45
C GLN A 242 24.89 -11.35 7.86
N GLY A 243 25.99 -10.61 8.02
CA GLY A 243 27.27 -10.91 7.39
C GLY A 243 27.25 -10.78 5.87
N ALA A 244 28.27 -11.30 5.19
CA ALA A 244 28.42 -11.16 3.74
C ALA A 244 27.45 -12.00 2.88
N THR A 245 26.80 -13.01 3.47
CA THR A 245 25.97 -13.97 2.70
C THR A 245 24.66 -14.33 3.40
N GLY A 246 24.40 -13.80 4.60
CA GLY A 246 23.22 -14.17 5.37
C GLY A 246 21.95 -13.56 4.80
N THR A 247 20.92 -14.39 4.73
CA THR A 247 19.53 -14.03 4.44
C THR A 247 18.58 -14.85 5.34
N SER A 248 19.07 -15.27 6.52
CA SER A 248 18.38 -16.26 7.36
C SER A 248 18.16 -15.76 8.80
N GLU A 249 17.59 -16.61 9.63
CA GLU A 249 17.34 -16.29 11.04
C GLU A 249 18.63 -16.22 11.89
N THR A 250 19.78 -16.69 11.38
CA THR A 250 21.04 -16.84 12.16
C THR A 250 21.90 -15.58 12.28
N GLY A 251 21.45 -14.42 11.81
CA GLY A 251 22.18 -13.16 11.92
C GLY A 251 22.38 -12.70 13.37
N THR A 252 23.39 -11.86 13.59
CA THR A 252 23.70 -11.28 14.90
C THR A 252 22.82 -10.07 15.16
N ILE A 253 21.99 -10.11 16.21
CA ILE A 253 21.22 -8.94 16.63
C ILE A 253 22.19 -7.94 17.26
N VAL A 254 22.46 -6.82 16.57
CA VAL A 254 23.38 -5.78 17.06
C VAL A 254 22.68 -4.74 17.93
N PHE A 255 21.37 -4.58 17.73
CA PHE A 255 20.52 -3.73 18.55
C PHE A 255 19.10 -4.31 18.57
N SER A 256 18.47 -4.33 19.74
CA SER A 256 17.05 -4.64 19.86
C SER A 256 16.40 -3.87 21.01
N VAL A 257 15.10 -3.64 20.85
CA VAL A 257 14.21 -3.14 21.90
C VAL A 257 13.17 -4.21 22.15
N ALA A 258 13.15 -4.76 23.37
CA ALA A 258 12.15 -5.74 23.77
C ALA A 258 10.76 -5.11 23.82
N ALA A 259 9.73 -5.89 23.49
CA ALA A 259 8.35 -5.47 23.62
C ALA A 259 8.05 -5.08 25.09
N GLY A 260 7.34 -3.97 25.27
CA GLY A 260 7.01 -3.44 26.61
C GLY A 260 8.12 -2.60 27.26
N ALA A 261 9.24 -2.33 26.58
CA ALA A 261 10.22 -1.35 27.04
C ALA A 261 9.55 0.03 27.28
N PRO A 262 9.87 0.74 28.39
CA PRO A 262 9.22 2.00 28.73
C PRO A 262 9.54 3.12 27.72
N ALA A 263 8.71 4.17 27.73
CA ALA A 263 8.92 5.34 26.88
C ALA A 263 10.32 5.94 27.08
N ASN A 264 10.94 6.36 25.97
CA ASN A 264 12.30 6.91 25.95
C ASN A 264 13.36 5.97 26.56
N SER A 265 13.19 4.64 26.42
CA SER A 265 14.18 3.65 26.93
C SER A 265 15.60 3.97 26.50
N VAL A 266 15.77 4.31 25.21
CA VAL A 266 16.97 4.92 24.64
C VAL A 266 16.49 6.05 23.74
N LYS A 267 17.01 7.25 23.94
CA LYS A 267 16.72 8.42 23.09
C LYS A 267 18.00 9.19 22.87
N VAL A 268 18.21 9.67 21.65
CA VAL A 268 19.20 10.72 21.37
C VAL A 268 18.44 12.00 21.04
N ASP A 269 18.73 13.09 21.74
CA ASP A 269 18.07 14.38 21.48
C ASP A 269 18.71 15.14 20.31
N SER A 270 18.11 16.26 19.92
CA SER A 270 18.59 17.09 18.81
C SER A 270 19.97 17.74 19.06
N SER A 271 20.44 17.73 20.30
CA SER A 271 21.78 18.18 20.68
C SER A 271 22.80 17.04 20.73
N GLY A 272 22.39 15.81 20.38
CA GLY A 272 23.25 14.63 20.34
C GLY A 272 23.43 13.91 21.69
N ARG A 273 22.64 14.27 22.71
CA ARG A 273 22.78 13.70 24.06
C ARG A 273 21.97 12.42 24.21
N LEU A 274 22.55 11.41 24.86
CA LEU A 274 21.93 10.12 25.16
C LEU A 274 21.05 10.20 26.42
N GLY A 275 19.75 10.07 26.25
CA GLY A 275 18.77 9.86 27.30
C GLY A 275 18.47 8.37 27.52
N LEU A 276 18.55 7.93 28.77
CA LEU A 276 18.07 6.63 29.23
C LEU A 276 16.85 6.85 30.12
N ARG A 277 15.67 6.44 29.66
CA ARG A 277 14.36 6.68 30.29
C ARG A 277 14.00 8.16 30.44
N THR A 278 14.54 9.02 29.59
CA THR A 278 14.23 10.46 29.58
C THR A 278 14.08 11.01 28.17
N ALA A 279 13.08 11.87 27.98
CA ALA A 279 12.85 12.57 26.72
C ALA A 279 13.75 13.82 26.57
N THR A 280 14.33 14.30 27.67
CA THR A 280 15.03 15.59 27.78
C THR A 280 16.35 15.39 28.54
N PRO A 281 17.35 14.74 27.93
CA PRO A 281 18.68 14.65 28.52
C PRO A 281 19.25 16.07 28.72
N VAL A 282 19.94 16.32 29.84
CA VAL A 282 20.57 17.62 30.13
C VAL A 282 22.09 17.57 30.12
N LEU A 283 22.65 16.35 30.17
CA LEU A 283 24.06 16.03 30.02
C LEU A 283 24.22 15.05 28.85
N ASP A 284 25.45 14.88 28.37
CA ASP A 284 25.79 13.99 27.24
C ASP A 284 25.26 12.57 27.42
N VAL A 285 25.26 12.07 28.66
CA VAL A 285 24.54 10.86 29.06
C VAL A 285 23.68 11.19 30.27
N HIS A 286 22.36 11.02 30.17
CA HIS A 286 21.41 11.27 31.25
C HIS A 286 20.52 10.04 31.47
N ALA A 287 20.75 9.33 32.57
CA ALA A 287 19.85 8.29 33.07
C ALA A 287 18.87 8.87 34.09
N ASN A 288 17.57 8.75 33.83
CA ASN A 288 16.52 9.24 34.72
C ASN A 288 15.77 8.07 35.36
N THR A 289 16.06 7.81 36.62
CA THR A 289 15.38 6.76 37.42
C THR A 289 15.08 7.32 38.82
N SER A 290 13.99 6.86 39.44
CA SER A 290 13.58 7.33 40.77
C SER A 290 14.26 6.60 41.93
N ASN A 291 14.94 5.50 41.66
CA ASN A 291 15.57 4.67 42.68
C ASN A 291 16.90 4.13 42.15
N THR A 292 17.99 4.49 42.83
CA THR A 292 19.36 4.03 42.57
C THR A 292 19.80 4.19 41.10
N PRO A 293 19.84 5.42 40.55
CA PRO A 293 20.47 5.64 39.25
C PRO A 293 21.96 5.32 39.35
N ALA A 294 22.42 4.35 38.57
CA ALA A 294 23.82 3.94 38.51
C ALA A 294 24.15 3.43 37.11
N ILE A 295 25.43 3.47 36.76
CA ILE A 295 25.97 2.77 35.59
C ILE A 295 26.75 1.58 36.14
N ARG A 296 26.37 0.37 35.70
CA ARG A 296 27.15 -0.84 35.96
C ARG A 296 28.10 -1.05 34.79
N LEU A 297 29.38 -1.27 35.12
CA LEU A 297 30.41 -1.69 34.20
C LEU A 297 30.87 -3.08 34.64
N GLU A 298 30.90 -4.05 33.73
CA GLU A 298 31.40 -5.39 34.00
C GLU A 298 32.50 -5.79 33.02
N GLN A 299 33.49 -6.50 33.54
CA GLN A 299 34.43 -7.27 32.73
C GLN A 299 33.94 -8.71 32.69
N ASN A 300 33.97 -9.32 31.50
CA ASN A 300 33.77 -10.74 31.33
C ASN A 300 34.99 -11.36 30.63
N ASN A 301 35.02 -12.68 30.56
CA ASN A 301 36.12 -13.43 29.94
C ASN A 301 35.99 -13.59 28.42
N GLY A 302 34.98 -12.99 27.79
CA GLY A 302 34.73 -13.10 26.35
C GLY A 302 35.87 -12.57 25.49
N GLY A 303 36.69 -11.66 26.02
CA GLY A 303 37.90 -11.12 25.38
C GLY A 303 39.20 -11.86 25.73
N GLY A 304 39.16 -12.98 26.45
CA GLY A 304 40.36 -13.73 26.85
C GLY A 304 41.12 -13.14 28.06
N PHE A 305 40.59 -12.09 28.69
CA PHE A 305 41.07 -11.59 29.98
C PHE A 305 40.41 -12.36 31.12
N THR A 306 41.15 -12.63 32.20
CA THR A 306 40.56 -13.17 33.43
C THR A 306 39.52 -12.19 33.98
N ALA A 307 38.29 -12.65 34.18
CA ALA A 307 37.19 -11.85 34.72
C ALA A 307 37.29 -11.68 36.25
#